data_AF-A0A347ANY7-F1
#
_entry.id   AF-A0A347ANY7-F1
#
_cell.length_a   1.000
_cell.length_b   1.000
_cell.length_c   1.000
_cell.angle_alpha   90.00
_cell.angle_beta   90.00
_cell.angle_gamma   90.00
#
_symmetry.space_group_name_H-M   'P 1'
#
loop_
_entity.id
_entity.type
_entity.pdbx_description
1 polymer ?
#
loop_
_entity_poly.entity_id
_entity_poly.type
_entity_poly.pdbx_seq_one_letter_code
_entity_poly.pdbx_strand_id
1 'polypeptide(L)'
;MAKAVLISIGFKVSGEVSHRVTGDALIVLVRDKLKKQLLEDLEEARTEFDEIDNLTDDIIELYDLEHKKRNDSQYVLGYEVKASKAGTSLERAKQFVYELEKLIIE
;
A
#
# COMPACT_ATOMS: atom_id res chain seq x y z
N MET A 1 -37.42 0.00 28.14
CA MET A 1 -36.01 -0.28 27.75
C MET A 1 -35.05 -0.29 28.94
N ALA A 2 -34.90 0.79 29.72
CA ALA A 2 -33.94 0.83 30.84
C ALA A 2 -34.07 -0.34 31.86
N LYS A 3 -35.29 -0.66 32.31
CA LYS A 3 -35.51 -1.85 33.17
C LYS A 3 -35.08 -3.17 32.52
N ALA A 4 -35.31 -3.34 31.22
CA ALA A 4 -34.94 -4.57 30.50
C ALA A 4 -33.41 -4.75 30.43
N VAL A 5 -32.68 -3.65 30.25
CA VAL A 5 -31.21 -3.65 30.28
C VAL A 5 -30.70 -3.99 31.70
N LEU A 6 -31.25 -3.41 32.77
CA LEU A 6 -30.86 -3.76 34.16
C LEU A 6 -31.10 -5.24 34.48
N ILE A 7 -32.27 -5.77 34.07
CA ILE A 7 -32.61 -7.17 34.27
C ILE A 7 -31.64 -8.07 33.48
N SER A 8 -31.25 -7.69 32.26
CA SER A 8 -30.27 -8.44 31.46
C SER A 8 -28.86 -8.46 32.06
N ILE A 9 -28.54 -7.49 32.92
CA ILE A 9 -27.26 -7.39 33.65
C ILE A 9 -27.38 -8.00 35.07
N GLY A 10 -28.54 -8.58 35.42
CA GLY A 10 -28.75 -9.32 36.68
C GLY A 10 -29.31 -8.52 37.85
N PHE A 11 -29.70 -7.25 37.64
CA PHE A 11 -30.30 -6.43 38.69
C PHE A 11 -31.82 -6.67 38.82
N LYS A 12 -32.28 -7.02 40.03
CA LYS A 12 -33.72 -7.09 40.36
C LYS A 12 -34.26 -5.68 40.64
N VAL A 13 -35.15 -5.20 39.79
CA VAL A 13 -35.79 -3.88 39.95
C VAL A 13 -37.17 -4.07 40.59
N SER A 14 -37.29 -3.83 41.90
CA SER A 14 -38.58 -3.77 42.61
C SER A 14 -39.25 -2.39 42.50
N GLY A 15 -40.51 -2.26 42.93
CA GLY A 15 -41.45 -1.17 42.59
C GLY A 15 -41.05 0.27 42.97
N GLU A 16 -41.75 1.22 42.31
CA GLU A 16 -41.77 2.69 42.48
C GLU A 16 -40.50 3.53 42.23
N VAL A 17 -39.45 3.00 41.61
CA VAL A 17 -38.36 3.87 41.14
C VAL A 17 -38.77 4.60 39.86
N SER A 18 -38.72 5.94 39.90
CA SER A 18 -38.92 6.84 38.75
C SER A 18 -38.13 6.35 37.54
N HIS A 19 -38.79 6.31 36.37
CA HIS A 19 -38.17 5.95 35.10
C HIS A 19 -36.92 6.78 34.79
N ARG A 20 -36.87 8.02 35.28
CA ARG A 20 -35.74 8.94 35.10
C ARG A 20 -34.52 8.50 35.91
N VAL A 21 -34.70 8.19 37.19
CA VAL A 21 -33.63 7.69 38.08
C VAL A 21 -33.09 6.34 37.58
N THR A 22 -33.99 5.48 37.11
CA THR A 22 -33.61 4.19 36.51
C THR A 22 -32.82 4.39 35.21
N GLY A 23 -33.17 5.39 34.41
CA GLY A 23 -32.45 5.76 33.18
C GLY A 23 -31.07 6.35 33.46
N ASP A 24 -30.96 7.28 34.41
CA ASP A 24 -29.69 7.92 34.77
C ASP A 24 -28.70 6.91 35.38
N ALA A 25 -29.17 6.04 36.27
CA ALA A 25 -28.37 4.94 36.80
C ALA A 25 -27.90 3.98 35.69
N LEU A 26 -28.75 3.74 34.68
CA LEU A 26 -28.38 2.96 33.51
C LEU A 26 -27.24 3.63 32.75
N ILE A 27 -27.38 4.93 32.45
CA ILE A 27 -26.40 5.70 31.68
C ILE A 27 -25.04 5.62 32.36
N VAL A 28 -24.99 5.79 33.69
CA VAL A 28 -23.74 5.65 34.46
C VAL A 28 -23.20 4.21 34.37
N LEU A 29 -24.05 3.20 34.52
CA LEU A 29 -23.67 1.78 34.49
C LEU A 29 -23.10 1.35 33.13
N VAL A 30 -23.71 1.76 32.02
CA VAL A 30 -23.25 1.36 30.67
C VAL A 30 -22.17 2.27 30.11
N ARG A 31 -21.97 3.48 30.67
CA ARG A 31 -21.00 4.47 30.16
C ARG A 31 -19.60 3.89 30.05
N ASP A 32 -19.11 3.22 31.08
CA ASP A 32 -17.74 2.69 31.07
C ASP A 32 -17.58 1.55 30.06
N LYS A 33 -18.62 0.71 29.92
CA LYS A 33 -18.65 -0.35 28.90
C LYS A 33 -18.69 0.24 27.48
N LEU A 34 -19.51 1.25 27.25
CA LEU A 34 -19.59 1.95 25.98
C LEU A 34 -18.27 2.64 25.64
N LYS A 35 -17.65 3.30 26.62
CA LYS A 35 -16.35 3.94 26.47
C LYS A 35 -15.26 2.93 26.11
N LYS A 36 -15.25 1.76 26.76
CA LYS A 36 -14.31 0.68 26.45
C LYS A 36 -14.50 0.17 25.02
N GLN A 37 -15.73 -0.12 24.63
CA GLN A 37 -16.07 -0.55 23.28
C GLN A 37 -15.59 0.45 22.22
N LEU A 38 -15.90 1.75 22.42
CA LEU A 38 -15.48 2.80 21.49
C LEU A 38 -13.95 2.96 21.39
N LEU A 39 -13.21 2.66 22.46
CA LEU A 39 -11.74 2.67 22.43
C LEU A 39 -11.18 1.46 21.68
N GLU A 40 -11.77 0.28 21.89
CA GLU A 40 -11.42 -0.95 21.17
C GLU A 40 -11.66 -0.79 19.66
N ASP A 41 -12.84 -0.29 19.28
CA ASP A 41 -13.19 -0.04 17.88
C ASP A 41 -12.21 0.97 17.23
N LEU A 42 -11.73 1.95 17.99
CA LEU A 42 -10.76 2.95 17.52
C LEU A 42 -9.35 2.37 17.36
N GLU A 43 -8.93 1.52 18.30
CA GLU A 43 -7.64 0.80 18.21
C GLU A 43 -7.61 -0.17 17.02
N GLU A 44 -8.72 -0.86 16.75
CA GLU A 44 -8.88 -1.73 15.60
C GLU A 44 -8.79 -0.93 14.29
N ALA A 45 -9.57 0.15 14.16
CA ALA A 45 -9.51 1.01 12.98
C ALA A 45 -8.13 1.64 12.76
N ARG A 46 -7.40 1.96 13.84
CA ARG A 46 -6.02 2.45 13.75
C ARG A 46 -5.06 1.37 13.24
N THR A 47 -5.23 0.14 13.69
CA THR A 47 -4.41 -0.99 13.23
C THR A 47 -4.65 -1.26 11.75
N GLU A 48 -5.91 -1.29 11.31
CA GLU A 48 -6.25 -1.43 9.89
C GLU A 48 -5.66 -0.29 9.02
N PHE A 49 -5.68 0.94 9.53
CA PHE A 49 -5.06 2.07 8.86
C PHE A 49 -3.54 1.88 8.70
N ASP A 50 -2.85 1.51 9.78
CA ASP A 50 -1.41 1.28 9.77
C ASP A 50 -1.03 0.15 8.80
N GLU A 51 -1.85 -0.90 8.68
CA GLU A 51 -1.65 -1.98 7.69
C GLU A 51 -1.77 -1.49 6.23
N ILE A 52 -2.77 -0.64 5.95
CA ILE A 52 -2.97 -0.05 4.61
C ILE A 52 -1.83 0.90 4.23
N ASP A 53 -1.34 1.69 5.19
CA ASP A 53 -0.24 2.63 4.97
C ASP A 53 1.04 1.88 4.58
N ASN A 54 1.40 0.83 5.34
CA ASN A 54 2.53 -0.03 5.01
C ASN A 54 2.40 -0.69 3.63
N LEU A 55 1.21 -1.18 3.27
CA LEU A 55 0.96 -1.76 1.95
C LEU A 55 1.13 -0.72 0.83
N THR A 56 0.78 0.54 1.09
CA THR A 56 0.93 1.62 0.12
C THR A 56 2.39 1.91 -0.16
N ASP A 57 3.22 1.98 0.89
CA ASP A 57 4.67 2.16 0.76
C ASP A 57 5.32 1.01 -0.01
N ASP A 58 4.95 -0.24 0.28
CA ASP A 58 5.43 -1.42 -0.44
C ASP A 58 5.08 -1.35 -1.94
N ILE A 59 3.87 -0.91 -2.28
CA ILE A 59 3.43 -0.77 -3.67
C ILE A 59 4.25 0.32 -4.39
N ILE A 60 4.52 1.44 -3.72
CA ILE A 60 5.33 2.54 -4.27
C ILE A 60 6.76 2.04 -4.54
N GLU A 61 7.37 1.32 -3.59
CA GLU A 61 8.72 0.77 -3.75
C GLU A 61 8.78 -0.23 -4.91
N LEU A 62 7.80 -1.14 -5.00
CA LEU A 62 7.71 -2.10 -6.11
C LEU A 62 7.56 -1.40 -7.47
N TYR A 63 6.75 -0.35 -7.53
CA TYR A 63 6.59 0.45 -8.74
C TYR A 63 7.90 1.09 -9.18
N ASP A 64 8.64 1.71 -8.25
CA ASP A 64 9.92 2.36 -8.54
C ASP A 64 10.97 1.35 -9.03
N LEU A 65 11.00 0.15 -8.43
CA LEU A 65 11.88 -0.94 -8.87
C LEU A 65 11.58 -1.38 -10.30
N GLU A 66 10.30 -1.59 -10.65
CA GLU A 66 9.91 -1.97 -12.01
C GLU A 66 10.15 -0.83 -13.01
N HIS A 67 9.89 0.41 -12.61
CA HIS A 67 10.18 1.58 -13.44
C HIS A 67 11.68 1.68 -13.76
N LYS A 68 12.55 1.46 -12.76
CA LYS A 68 14.00 1.43 -12.95
C LYS A 68 14.44 0.31 -13.89
N LYS A 69 13.96 -0.93 -13.66
CA LYS A 69 14.25 -2.08 -14.55
C LYS A 69 13.87 -1.80 -16.00
N ARG A 70 12.69 -1.19 -16.21
CA ARG A 70 12.21 -0.83 -17.55
C ARG A 70 13.09 0.25 -18.18
N ASN A 71 13.50 1.27 -17.42
CA ASN A 71 14.38 2.32 -17.92
C ASN A 71 15.73 1.73 -18.40
N ASP A 72 16.36 0.91 -17.55
CA ASP A 72 17.62 0.24 -17.87
C ASP A 72 17.48 -0.66 -19.11
N SER A 73 16.41 -1.44 -19.19
CA SER A 73 16.17 -2.35 -20.32
C SER A 73 15.89 -1.63 -21.64
N GLN A 74 15.13 -0.54 -21.60
CA GLN A 74 14.64 0.10 -22.82
C GLN A 74 15.63 1.13 -23.38
N TYR A 75 16.31 1.89 -22.50
CA TYR A 75 17.15 3.00 -22.92
C TYR A 75 18.64 2.66 -22.86
N VAL A 76 19.11 2.05 -21.76
CA VAL A 76 20.55 1.74 -21.59
C VAL A 76 20.95 0.61 -22.54
N LEU A 77 20.26 -0.53 -22.46
CA LEU A 77 20.46 -1.67 -23.39
C LEU A 77 20.22 -1.26 -24.84
N GLY A 78 19.19 -0.45 -25.11
CA GLY A 78 18.89 0.05 -26.45
C GLY A 78 20.01 0.89 -27.05
N TYR A 79 20.69 1.71 -26.24
CA TYR A 79 21.84 2.50 -26.67
C TYR A 79 23.07 1.62 -26.93
N GLU A 80 23.41 0.71 -26.03
CA GLU A 80 24.55 -0.19 -26.19
C GLU A 80 24.44 -1.05 -27.46
N VAL A 81 23.25 -1.59 -27.72
CA VAL A 81 22.98 -2.38 -28.93
C VAL A 81 23.11 -1.53 -30.20
N LYS A 82 22.64 -0.27 -30.18
CA LYS A 82 22.79 0.65 -31.30
C LYS A 82 24.26 1.00 -31.56
N ALA A 83 25.01 1.32 -30.51
CA ALA A 83 26.44 1.61 -30.60
C ALA A 83 27.23 0.42 -31.14
N SER A 84 26.95 -0.79 -30.65
CA SER A 84 27.57 -2.04 -31.12
C SER A 84 27.30 -2.31 -32.61
N LYS A 85 26.05 -2.13 -33.06
CA LYS A 85 25.70 -2.27 -34.49
C LYS A 85 26.37 -1.22 -35.37
N ALA A 86 26.47 0.02 -34.91
CA ALA A 86 27.16 1.09 -35.62
C ALA A 86 28.66 0.78 -35.76
N GLY A 87 29.31 0.32 -34.69
CA GLY A 87 30.72 -0.11 -34.73
C GLY A 87 30.96 -1.26 -35.69
N THR A 88 30.10 -2.29 -35.67
CA THR A 88 30.19 -3.42 -36.61
C THR A 88 30.04 -2.96 -38.07
N SER A 89 29.10 -2.04 -38.34
CA SER A 89 28.90 -1.49 -39.68
C SER A 89 30.09 -0.67 -40.16
N LEU A 90 30.71 0.11 -39.25
CA LEU A 90 31.90 0.90 -39.53
C LEU A 90 33.10 0.00 -39.89
N GLU A 91 33.34 -1.07 -39.11
CA GLU A 91 34.42 -2.00 -39.41
C GLU A 91 34.22 -2.70 -40.75
N ARG A 92 33.00 -3.12 -41.05
CA ARG A 92 32.68 -3.68 -42.38
C ARG A 92 32.93 -2.70 -43.51
N ALA A 93 32.59 -1.42 -43.32
CA ALA A 93 32.82 -0.39 -44.32
C ALA A 93 34.32 -0.15 -44.57
N LYS A 94 35.13 -0.06 -43.49
CA LYS A 94 36.59 0.06 -43.60
C LYS A 94 37.19 -1.12 -44.36
N GLN A 95 36.76 -2.33 -44.02
CA GLN A 95 37.28 -3.56 -44.62
C GLN A 95 36.89 -3.65 -46.10
N PHE A 96 35.67 -3.24 -46.45
CA PHE A 96 35.23 -3.14 -47.84
C PHE A 96 36.05 -2.13 -48.64
N VAL A 97 36.28 -0.93 -48.11
CA VAL A 97 37.12 0.09 -48.76
C VAL A 97 38.54 -0.41 -48.95
N TYR A 98 39.12 -1.03 -47.93
CA TYR A 98 40.46 -1.63 -48.01
C TYR A 98 40.58 -2.69 -49.11
N GLU A 99 39.59 -3.58 -49.25
CA GLU A 99 39.59 -4.56 -50.35
C GLU A 99 39.41 -3.89 -51.73
N LEU A 100 38.63 -2.81 -51.84
CA LEU A 100 38.52 -2.05 -53.09
C LEU A 100 39.82 -1.34 -53.47
N GLU A 101 40.53 -0.75 -52.50
CA GLU A 101 41.79 -0.06 -52.73
C GLU A 101 42.86 -1.00 -53.30
N LYS A 102 42.87 -2.28 -52.88
CA LYS A 102 43.77 -3.29 -53.47
C LYS A 102 43.53 -3.49 -54.97
N LEU A 103 42.26 -3.43 -55.41
CA LEU A 103 41.89 -3.63 -56.82
C LEU A 103 42.23 -2.43 -57.71
N ILE A 104 42.50 -1.26 -57.12
CA ILE A 104 42.85 -0.04 -57.86
C ILE A 104 44.37 0.12 -58.04
N ILE A 105 45.17 -0.61 -57.23
CA ILE A 105 46.64 -0.53 -57.24
C ILE A 105 47.27 -1.65 -58.10
N GLU A 106 46.49 -2.61 -58.59
CA GLU A 106 46.84 -3.48 -59.75
C GLU A 106 46.58 -2.76 -61.08
#